data_AF-A0A938CG17-F1
#
_entry.id   AF-A0A938CG17-F1
#
_cell.length_a   1.000
_cell.length_b   1.000
_cell.length_c   1.000
_cell.angle_alpha   90.00
_cell.angle_beta   90.00
_cell.angle_gamma   90.00
#
_symmetry.space_group_name_H-M   'P 1'
#
loop_
_entity.id
_entity.type
_entity.pdbx_description
1 polymer ?
#
loop_
_entity_poly.entity_id
_entity_poly.type
_entity_poly.pdbx_seq_one_letter_code
_entity_poly.pdbx_strand_id
1 'polypeptide(L)' 'MADARMFAWEHVAAEAGITPGQLAAIERAVRQEFPHDDMLYELHVLRACRAIRSGTCTVEQILRDREPVEQA' A
#
# COMPACT_ATOMS: atom_id res chain seq x y z
N MET A 1 16.54 -15.82 6.81
CA MET A 1 15.95 -16.08 5.49
C MET A 1 15.42 -14.75 5.01
N ALA A 2 16.00 -14.16 3.96
CA ALA A 2 15.47 -12.93 3.41
C ALA A 2 14.21 -13.30 2.62
N ASP A 3 13.05 -12.88 3.13
CA ASP A 3 11.77 -12.93 2.42
C ASP A 3 11.94 -12.29 1.05
N ALA A 4 11.91 -13.12 0.00
CA ALA A 4 11.97 -12.66 -1.37
C ALA A 4 10.59 -12.06 -1.73
N ARG A 5 10.30 -10.86 -1.20
CA ARG A 5 9.18 -10.05 -1.69
C ARG A 5 9.38 -9.88 -3.20
N MET A 6 8.42 -10.36 -3.98
CA MET A 6 8.51 -10.38 -5.44
C MET A 6 8.55 -8.95 -6.01
N PHE A 7 7.89 -8.02 -5.33
CA PHE A 7 7.91 -6.60 -5.64
C PHE A 7 8.59 -5.81 -4.51
N ALA A 8 9.76 -5.24 -4.75
CA ALA A 8 10.40 -4.35 -3.78
C ALA A 8 9.79 -2.94 -3.86
N TRP A 9 8.77 -2.63 -3.05
CA TRP A 9 8.11 -1.30 -3.02
C TRP A 9 8.75 -0.29 -2.06
N GLU A 10 9.66 -0.71 -1.18
CA GLU A 10 10.29 0.17 -0.19
C GLU A 10 11.02 1.36 -0.83
N HIS A 11 11.76 1.10 -1.92
CA HIS A 11 12.42 2.16 -2.69
C HIS A 11 11.41 3.11 -3.34
N VAL A 12 10.30 2.58 -3.87
CA VAL A 12 9.24 3.41 -4.48
C VAL A 12 8.53 4.25 -3.43
N ALA A 13 8.33 3.72 -2.23
CA ALA A 13 7.74 4.44 -1.11
C ALA A 13 8.65 5.60 -0.65
N ALA A 14 9.96 5.35 -0.57
CA ALA A 14 10.94 6.39 -0.25
C ALA A 14 10.97 7.50 -1.32
N GLU A 15 10.98 7.14 -2.60
CA GLU A 15 10.89 8.12 -3.71
C GLU A 15 9.58 8.92 -3.70
N ALA A 16 8.50 8.31 -3.22
CA ALA A 16 7.19 8.94 -3.10
C ALA A 16 7.06 9.85 -1.85
N GLY A 17 8.11 9.94 -1.01
CA GLY A 17 8.04 10.67 0.25
C GLY A 17 7.13 10.03 1.31
N ILE A 18 6.80 8.75 1.15
CA ILE A 18 5.95 8.01 2.08
C ILE A 18 6.78 7.68 3.32
N THR A 19 6.33 8.13 4.48
CA THR A 19 6.98 7.81 5.75
C THR A 19 6.77 6.34 6.12
N PRO A 20 7.64 5.73 6.95
CA PRO A 20 7.47 4.34 7.38
C PRO A 20 6.10 4.05 8.03
N GLY A 21 5.57 5.01 8.80
CA GLY A 21 4.25 4.88 9.42
C GLY A 21 3.11 4.88 8.40
N GLN A 22 3.19 5.71 7.36
CA GLN A 22 2.23 5.73 6.27
C GLN A 22 2.32 4.45 5.44
N LEU A 23 3.53 3.96 5.15
CA LEU A 23 3.71 2.71 4.44
C LEU A 23 3.09 1.53 5.20
N ALA A 24 3.34 1.43 6.51
CA ALA A 24 2.73 0.39 7.35
C ALA A 24 1.20 0.47 7.36
N ALA A 25 0.62 1.68 7.32
CA ALA A 25 -0.83 1.85 7.22
C ALA A 25 -1.38 1.34 5.88
N ILE A 26 -0.69 1.64 4.77
CA ILE A 26 -1.05 1.15 3.42
C ILE A 26 -0.94 -0.38 3.36
N GLU A 27 0.17 -0.94 3.85
CA GLU A 27 0.37 -2.40 3.91
C GLU A 27 -0.75 -3.08 4.70
N ARG A 28 -1.11 -2.52 5.88
CA ARG A 28 -2.21 -3.07 6.68
C ARG A 28 -3.56 -2.99 5.96
N ALA A 29 -3.88 -1.87 5.32
CA ALA A 29 -5.13 -1.71 4.58
C ALA A 29 -5.22 -2.71 3.41
N VAL A 30 -4.16 -2.82 2.62
CA VAL A 30 -4.12 -3.76 1.49
C VAL A 30 -4.15 -5.22 1.95
N ARG A 31 -3.52 -5.55 3.09
CA ARG A 31 -3.57 -6.91 3.65
C ARG A 31 -4.97 -7.27 4.15
N GLN A 32 -5.78 -6.31 4.58
CA GLN A 32 -7.18 -6.57 4.93
C GLN A 32 -8.03 -6.89 3.69
N GLU A 33 -7.75 -6.26 2.54
CA GLU A 33 -8.40 -6.60 1.26
C GLU A 33 -7.96 -7.97 0.72
N PHE A 34 -6.67 -8.31 0.89
CA PHE A 34 -6.06 -9.53 0.35
C PHE A 34 -5.37 -10.34 1.46
N PRO A 35 -6.13 -10.92 2.41
CA PRO A 35 -5.57 -11.57 3.59
C PRO A 35 -4.72 -12.80 3.29
N HIS A 36 -5.01 -13.49 2.19
CA HIS A 36 -4.36 -14.76 1.81
C HIS A 36 -3.75 -14.75 0.39
N ASP A 37 -3.84 -13.63 -0.32
CA ASP A 37 -3.29 -13.49 -1.68
C ASP A 37 -2.08 -12.56 -1.64
N ASP A 38 -0.90 -13.15 -1.49
CA ASP A 38 0.36 -12.40 -1.41
C ASP A 38 0.66 -11.66 -2.72
N MET A 39 0.31 -12.24 -3.87
CA MET A 39 0.58 -11.60 -5.17
C MET A 39 -0.25 -10.33 -5.34
N LEU A 40 -1.54 -10.37 -5.02
CA LEU A 40 -2.41 -9.20 -5.07
C LEU A 40 -2.04 -8.17 -4.00
N TYR A 41 -1.69 -8.63 -2.79
CA TYR A 41 -1.18 -7.78 -1.73
C TYR A 41 0.04 -6.96 -2.23
N GLU A 42 1.08 -7.63 -2.70
CA GLU A 42 2.32 -6.98 -3.13
C GLU A 42 2.08 -6.02 -4.32
N LEU A 43 1.26 -6.44 -5.28
CA LEU A 43 0.91 -5.63 -6.44
C LEU A 43 0.15 -4.36 -6.03
N HIS A 44 -0.81 -4.47 -5.11
CA HIS A 44 -1.62 -3.33 -4.67
C HIS A 44 -0.82 -2.34 -3.84
N VAL A 45 0.11 -2.81 -2.99
CA VAL A 45 1.04 -1.92 -2.27
C VAL A 45 1.96 -1.17 -3.24
N LEU A 46 2.53 -1.86 -4.23
CA LEU A 46 3.36 -1.21 -5.26
C LEU A 46 2.57 -0.18 -6.07
N ARG A 47 1.33 -0.49 -6.47
CA ARG A 47 0.45 0.42 -7.20
C ARG A 47 0.11 1.66 -6.37
N ALA A 48 -0.19 1.49 -5.09
CA ALA A 48 -0.43 2.60 -4.17
C ALA A 48 0.79 3.54 -4.10
N CYS A 49 1.98 2.98 -3.91
CA CYS A 49 3.22 3.77 -3.85
C CYS A 49 3.47 4.53 -5.17
N ARG A 50 3.22 3.90 -6.34
CA ARG A 50 3.36 4.57 -7.64
C ARG A 50 2.32 5.66 -7.87
N ALA A 51 1.08 5.47 -7.42
CA ALA A 51 0.02 6.48 -7.52
C ALA A 51 0.36 7.71 -6.68
N ILE A 52 0.89 7.51 -5.48
CA ILE A 52 1.39 8.59 -4.61
C ILE A 52 2.59 9.30 -5.26
N ARG A 53 3.58 8.53 -5.74
CA ARG A 53 4.77 9.08 -6.40
C ARG A 53 4.44 9.96 -7.61
N SER A 54 3.41 9.57 -8.38
CA SER A 54 2.97 10.31 -9.57
C SER A 54 2.04 11.49 -9.24
N GLY A 55 1.70 11.70 -7.96
CA GLY A 55 0.77 12.75 -7.52
C GLY A 55 -0.69 12.50 -7.93
N THR A 56 -1.03 11.27 -8.33
CA THR A 56 -2.40 10.91 -8.75
C THR A 56 -3.31 10.72 -7.53
N CYS A 57 -2.76 10.31 -6.40
CA CYS A 57 -3.47 10.15 -5.13
C CYS A 57 -2.59 10.56 -3.95
N THR A 58 -3.19 10.90 -2.81
CA THR A 58 -2.50 11.05 -1.53
C THR A 58 -2.61 9.78 -0.68
N VAL A 59 -1.79 9.67 0.36
CA VAL A 59 -1.87 8.58 1.34
C VAL A 59 -3.26 8.54 1.98
N GLU A 60 -3.81 9.70 2.34
CA GLU A 60 -5.12 9.82 2.98
C GLU A 60 -6.25 9.33 2.07
N GLN A 61 -6.19 9.63 0.77
CA GLN A 61 -7.17 9.13 -0.21
C GLN A 61 -7.09 7.60 -0.31
N ILE A 62 -5.87 7.07 -0.42
CA ILE A 62 -5.61 5.62 -0.49
C ILE A 62 -6.13 4.87 0.73
N LEU A 63 -5.98 5.45 1.93
CA LEU A 63 -6.48 4.84 3.16
C LEU A 63 -8.00 4.94 3.26
N ARG A 64 -8.58 6.11 2.95
CA ARG A 64 -10.04 6.33 2.98
C ARG A 64 -10.78 5.37 2.06
N ASP A 65 -10.31 5.18 0.83
CA ASP A 65 -10.97 4.32 -0.16
C ASP A 65 -10.96 2.83 0.24
N ARG A 66 -10.14 2.46 1.23
CA ARG A 66 -9.96 1.10 1.74
C ARG A 66 -10.51 0.92 3.15
N GLU A 67 -11.04 1.98 3.77
CA GLU A 67 -11.80 1.83 5.00
C GLU A 67 -13.09 1.05 4.67
N PRO A 68 -13.42 0.00 5.43
CA PRO A 68 -14.71 -0.64 5.28
C PRO A 68 -15.78 0.42 5.55
N VAL A 69 -16.62 0.70 4.56
CA VAL A 69 -17.82 1.51 4.74
C VAL A 69 -18.67 0.77 5.77
N GLU A 70 -18.66 1.27 7.01
CA GLU A 70 -19.58 0.84 8.06
C GLU A 70 -20.97 1.27 7.58
N GLN A 71 -21.66 0.35 6.89
CA GLN A 71 -23.04 0.57 6.47
C GLN A 71 -23.90 0.53 7.73
N ALA A 72 -24.35 1.73 8.13
CA ALA A 72 -25.32 1.96 9.20
C ALA A 72 -26.69 1.35 8.90
#